data_AF-A0A819A195-F1
#
_entry.id   AF-A0A819A195-F1
#
_cell.length_a   1.000
_cell.length_b   1.000
_cell.length_c   1.000
_cell.angle_alpha   90.00
_cell.angle_beta   90.00
_cell.angle_gamma   90.00
#
_symmetry.space_group_name_H-M   'P 1'
#
loop_
_entity.id
_entity.type
_entity.pdbx_description
1 polymer ?
#
loop_
_entity_poly.entity_id
_entity_poly.type
_entity_poly.pdbx_seq_one_letter_code
_entity_poly.pdbx_strand_id
1 'polypeptide(L)'
;MHFNAEAASQNKKSIQCYICLQYNHVAKYCKTKQQICAKYGDNHSIEQCTAVNGAVKCNNCKGKHLATANDCPNLLEQEKRMLNLINQYSSTSSPTVTTPLLHDSNEFPSLPNMYQRQQGFLHNDILDELINLLTSKMDKIIAETTKRLFKSLQQKIKKIGQTISSVETLINDDNYNIIIIILGW
;
A
#
# COMPACT_ATOMS: atom_id res chain seq x y z
N MET A 1 -31.23 1.55 29.76
CA MET A 1 -30.15 2.55 29.63
C MET A 1 -30.47 3.38 28.40
N HIS A 2 -30.74 4.68 28.55
CA HIS A 2 -30.91 5.59 27.41
C HIS A 2 -29.53 6.14 27.03
N PHE A 3 -29.09 5.87 25.81
CA PHE A 3 -27.89 6.49 25.25
C PHE A 3 -28.29 7.84 24.66
N ASN A 4 -27.72 8.92 25.17
CA ASN A 4 -27.81 10.23 24.51
C ASN A 4 -26.90 10.18 23.28
N ALA A 5 -27.50 10.11 22.10
CA ALA A 5 -26.76 10.23 20.86
C ALA A 5 -26.28 11.68 20.70
N GLU A 6 -25.00 11.86 20.42
CA GLU A 6 -24.45 13.16 20.06
C GLU A 6 -25.01 13.63 18.71
N ALA A 7 -25.16 14.93 18.55
CA ALA A 7 -25.61 15.51 17.29
C ALA A 7 -24.62 15.19 16.16
N ALA A 8 -25.13 14.79 15.00
CA ALA A 8 -24.30 14.47 13.85
C ALA A 8 -23.48 15.69 13.39
N SER A 9 -22.15 15.57 13.38
CA SER A 9 -21.26 16.59 12.85
C SER A 9 -21.16 16.49 11.33
N GLN A 10 -21.48 17.57 10.63
CA GLN A 10 -21.39 17.66 9.17
C GLN A 10 -20.08 18.33 8.77
N ASN A 11 -19.29 17.68 7.90
CA ASN A 11 -18.04 18.25 7.42
C ASN A 11 -18.33 19.30 6.32
N LYS A 12 -18.05 20.57 6.64
CA LYS A 12 -18.26 21.71 5.73
C LYS A 12 -17.09 21.93 4.76
N LYS A 13 -15.93 21.33 5.03
CA LYS A 13 -14.72 21.53 4.23
C LYS A 13 -14.75 20.66 2.98
N SER A 14 -14.40 21.24 1.85
CA SER A 14 -14.25 20.46 0.62
C SER A 14 -12.97 19.62 0.67
N ILE A 15 -13.05 18.37 0.22
CA ILE A 15 -11.88 17.51 0.13
C ILE A 15 -11.12 17.78 -1.18
N GLN A 16 -9.80 17.96 -1.08
CA GLN A 16 -8.92 18.14 -2.24
C GLN A 16 -8.11 16.87 -2.49
N CYS A 17 -8.13 16.39 -3.73
CA CYS A 17 -7.33 15.24 -4.15
C CYS A 17 -5.85 15.61 -4.26
N TYR A 18 -4.95 14.89 -3.59
CA TYR A 18 -3.51 15.17 -3.66
C TYR A 18 -2.83 14.72 -4.98
N ILE A 19 -3.54 13.95 -5.84
CA ILE A 19 -3.04 13.53 -7.17
C ILE A 19 -3.36 14.60 -8.21
N CYS A 20 -4.64 14.93 -8.40
CA CYS A 20 -5.06 15.86 -9.47
C CYS A 20 -5.33 17.29 -8.99
N LEU A 21 -5.32 17.54 -7.67
CA LEU A 21 -5.57 18.83 -7.01
C LEU A 21 -6.98 19.40 -7.18
N GLN A 22 -7.90 18.63 -7.75
CA GLN A 22 -9.33 18.98 -7.85
C GLN A 22 -10.08 18.64 -6.55
N TYR A 23 -11.27 19.24 -6.41
CA TYR A 23 -12.13 19.06 -5.24
C TYR A 23 -13.12 17.90 -5.39
N ASN A 24 -13.73 17.47 -4.27
CA ASN A 24 -14.83 16.49 -4.16
C ASN A 24 -14.47 15.02 -4.34
N HIS A 25 -13.19 14.66 -4.36
CA HIS A 25 -12.80 13.25 -4.30
C HIS A 25 -11.46 13.07 -3.59
N VAL A 26 -11.28 11.90 -3.02
CA VAL A 26 -10.00 11.45 -2.50
C VAL A 26 -9.17 10.78 -3.59
N ALA A 27 -7.86 10.73 -3.40
CA ALA A 27 -6.93 10.10 -4.33
C ALA A 27 -7.27 8.65 -4.68
N LYS A 28 -7.84 7.89 -3.74
CA LYS A 28 -8.31 6.50 -3.96
C LYS A 28 -9.27 6.39 -5.14
N TYR A 29 -10.09 7.41 -5.39
CA TYR A 29 -11.07 7.45 -6.49
C TYR A 29 -10.65 8.39 -7.62
N CYS A 30 -9.40 8.84 -7.63
CA CYS A 30 -8.89 9.70 -8.68
C CYS A 30 -8.67 8.88 -9.96
N LYS A 31 -9.12 9.43 -11.10
CA LYS A 31 -8.91 8.82 -12.42
C LYS A 31 -7.59 9.24 -13.06
N THR A 32 -6.89 10.21 -12.47
CA THR A 32 -5.64 10.74 -12.99
C THR A 32 -4.49 9.77 -12.66
N LYS A 33 -3.72 9.39 -13.68
CA LYS A 33 -2.60 8.44 -13.53
C LYS A 33 -1.31 9.09 -13.04
N GLN A 34 -1.13 10.39 -13.29
CA GLN A 34 0.06 11.15 -12.94
C GLN A 34 -0.27 12.24 -11.92
N GLN A 35 0.65 12.49 -10.99
CA GLN A 35 0.50 13.58 -10.03
C GLN A 35 0.61 14.93 -10.74
N ILE A 36 -0.24 15.87 -10.34
CA ILE A 36 -0.28 17.23 -10.85
C ILE A 36 0.50 18.14 -9.89
N CYS A 37 1.33 19.01 -10.46
CA CYS A 37 2.15 19.93 -9.70
C CYS A 37 1.28 21.05 -9.10
N ALA A 38 1.38 21.25 -7.78
CA ALA A 38 0.61 22.28 -7.09
C ALA A 38 1.04 23.72 -7.42
N LYS A 39 2.21 23.90 -8.05
CA LYS A 39 2.72 25.20 -8.47
C LYS A 39 2.24 25.63 -9.87
N TYR A 40 2.11 24.70 -10.82
CA TYR A 40 1.87 25.05 -12.24
C TYR A 40 0.75 24.25 -12.92
N GLY A 41 0.34 23.11 -12.34
CA GLY A 41 -0.68 22.24 -12.93
C GLY A 41 -0.16 21.23 -13.96
N ASP A 42 1.15 21.08 -14.11
CA ASP A 42 1.77 20.10 -15.02
C ASP A 42 1.87 18.69 -14.40
N ASN A 43 2.10 17.68 -15.24
CA ASN A 43 2.15 16.27 -14.85
C ASN A 43 3.48 15.88 -14.19
N HIS A 44 3.74 16.40 -12.99
CA HIS A 44 4.85 15.98 -12.12
C HIS A 44 4.55 16.29 -10.65
N SER A 45 5.27 15.67 -9.72
CA SER A 45 5.16 16.02 -8.29
C SER A 45 5.78 17.39 -8.01
N ILE A 46 5.39 18.07 -6.93
CA ILE A 46 5.98 19.37 -6.56
C ILE A 46 7.50 19.31 -6.34
N GLU A 47 8.02 18.15 -5.94
CA GLU A 47 9.45 17.89 -5.69
C GLU A 47 10.26 17.81 -6.98
N GLN A 48 9.64 17.34 -8.07
CA GLN A 48 10.24 17.23 -9.40
C GLN A 48 10.08 18.51 -10.23
N CYS A 49 9.57 19.58 -9.62
CA CYS A 49 9.28 20.82 -10.31
C CYS A 49 10.56 21.60 -10.60
N THR A 50 10.97 21.61 -11.87
CA THR A 50 12.16 22.33 -12.36
C THR A 50 11.89 23.80 -12.68
N ALA A 51 10.64 24.26 -12.56
CA ALA A 51 10.27 25.62 -12.91
C ALA A 51 10.81 26.62 -11.87
N VAL A 52 11.78 27.41 -12.31
CA VAL A 52 12.50 28.41 -11.52
C VAL A 52 11.76 29.75 -11.56
N ASN A 53 11.45 30.28 -10.38
CA ASN A 53 11.06 31.66 -10.05
C ASN A 53 9.78 32.27 -10.68
N GLY A 54 8.72 32.32 -9.85
CA GLY A 54 7.83 33.49 -9.75
C GLY A 54 6.39 33.33 -10.26
N ALA A 55 6.16 32.50 -11.28
CA ALA A 55 4.85 32.39 -11.92
C ALA A 55 4.01 31.23 -11.35
N VAL A 56 3.74 31.21 -10.06
CA VAL A 56 2.82 30.22 -9.48
C VAL A 56 1.45 30.37 -10.14
N LYS A 57 0.90 29.28 -10.66
CA LYS A 57 -0.39 29.24 -11.34
C LYS A 57 -1.24 28.12 -10.76
N CYS A 58 -2.31 28.50 -10.07
CA CYS A 58 -3.26 27.55 -9.51
C CYS A 58 -3.89 26.69 -10.61
N ASN A 59 -3.90 25.37 -10.47
CA ASN A 59 -4.52 24.51 -11.47
C ASN A 59 -6.05 24.71 -11.56
N ASN A 60 -6.70 25.09 -10.45
CA ASN A 60 -8.15 25.21 -10.36
C ASN A 60 -8.68 26.54 -10.94
N CYS A 61 -8.18 27.68 -10.46
CA CYS A 61 -8.66 29.01 -10.88
C CYS A 61 -7.72 29.74 -11.85
N LYS A 62 -6.53 29.18 -12.12
CA LYS A 62 -5.46 29.80 -12.93
C LYS A 62 -4.90 31.12 -12.37
N GLY A 63 -5.16 31.44 -11.10
CA GLY A 63 -4.64 32.61 -10.38
C GLY A 63 -3.19 32.46 -9.88
N LYS A 64 -2.63 33.55 -9.34
CA LYS A 64 -1.23 33.67 -8.88
C LYS A 64 -0.99 33.12 -7.47
N HIS A 65 -1.40 31.88 -7.21
CA HIS A 65 -1.22 31.21 -5.92
C HIS A 65 -1.13 29.69 -6.12
N LEU A 66 -0.69 28.97 -5.07
CA LEU A 66 -0.62 27.51 -5.09
C LEU A 66 -2.04 26.92 -5.22
N ALA A 67 -2.14 25.77 -5.88
CA ALA A 67 -3.42 25.05 -5.99
C ALA A 67 -3.98 24.59 -4.63
N THR A 68 -3.14 24.53 -3.59
CA THR A 68 -3.49 24.16 -2.22
C THR A 68 -3.73 25.36 -1.30
N ALA A 69 -3.67 26.59 -1.83
CA ALA A 69 -3.85 27.79 -1.03
C ALA A 69 -5.33 28.02 -0.70
N ASN A 70 -5.60 28.43 0.55
CA ASN A 70 -6.96 28.60 1.08
C ASN A 70 -7.69 29.83 0.53
N ASP A 71 -6.96 30.73 -0.14
CA ASP A 71 -7.47 31.95 -0.78
C ASP A 71 -7.96 31.70 -2.22
N CYS A 72 -7.93 30.45 -2.69
CA CYS A 72 -8.42 30.09 -4.01
C CYS A 72 -9.92 30.37 -4.15
N PRO A 73 -10.38 31.19 -5.12
CA PRO A 73 -11.79 31.50 -5.29
C PRO A 73 -12.64 30.26 -5.57
N ASN A 74 -12.11 29.28 -6.32
CA ASN A 74 -12.81 28.02 -6.59
C ASN A 74 -12.92 27.13 -5.35
N LEU A 75 -12.00 27.23 -4.39
CA LEU A 75 -12.12 26.53 -3.10
C LEU A 75 -13.27 27.13 -2.31
N LEU A 76 -13.30 28.46 -2.17
CA LEU A 76 -14.34 29.18 -1.44
C LEU A 76 -15.73 28.93 -2.04
N GLU A 77 -15.84 28.92 -3.38
CA GLU A 77 -17.08 28.56 -4.07
C GLU A 77 -17.51 27.13 -3.75
N GLN A 78 -16.56 26.19 -3.75
CA GLN A 78 -16.84 24.79 -3.46
C GLN A 78 -17.34 24.59 -2.02
N GLU A 79 -16.70 25.23 -1.04
CA GLU A 79 -17.12 25.19 0.36
C GLU A 79 -18.50 25.84 0.56
N LYS A 80 -18.78 26.96 -0.12
CA LYS A 80 -20.11 27.59 -0.13
C LYS A 80 -21.17 26.64 -0.69
N ARG A 81 -20.86 25.92 -1.76
CA ARG A 81 -21.76 24.93 -2.36
C ARG A 81 -22.06 23.78 -1.40
N MET A 82 -21.04 23.27 -0.70
CA MET A 82 -21.20 22.24 0.33
C MET A 82 -22.06 22.73 1.50
N LEU A 83 -21.83 23.96 1.97
CA LEU A 83 -22.62 24.56 3.04
C LEU A 83 -24.09 24.72 2.65
N ASN A 84 -24.36 25.17 1.42
CA ASN A 84 -25.74 25.29 0.91
C ASN A 84 -26.45 23.94 0.85
N LEU A 85 -25.76 22.88 0.40
CA LEU A 85 -26.31 21.53 0.39
C LEU A 85 -26.64 21.06 1.82
N ILE A 86 -25.71 21.23 2.76
CA ILE A 86 -25.95 20.88 4.17
C ILE A 86 -27.19 21.61 4.70
N ASN A 87 -27.27 22.93 4.52
CA ASN A 87 -28.40 23.72 4.98
C ASN A 87 -29.72 23.28 4.33
N GLN A 88 -29.72 23.00 3.02
CA GLN A 88 -30.89 22.51 2.31
C GLN A 88 -31.41 21.21 2.92
N TYR A 89 -30.53 20.22 3.10
CA TYR A 89 -30.91 18.91 3.64
C TYR A 89 -31.25 18.95 5.14
N SER A 90 -30.59 19.81 5.92
CA SER A 90 -30.92 20.03 7.34
C SER A 90 -32.26 20.75 7.55
N SER A 91 -32.72 21.53 6.56
CA SER A 91 -34.02 22.24 6.65
C SER A 91 -35.19 21.36 6.22
N THR A 92 -34.96 20.42 5.29
CA THR A 92 -35.99 19.48 4.80
C THR A 92 -36.25 18.30 5.74
N SER A 93 -35.46 18.12 6.79
CA SER A 93 -35.64 17.05 7.78
C SER A 93 -36.64 17.43 8.89
N SER A 94 -37.76 18.07 8.55
CA SER A 94 -38.92 18.09 9.45
C SER A 94 -39.71 16.80 9.23
N PRO A 95 -39.82 15.89 10.23
CA PRO A 95 -40.69 14.73 10.13
C PRO A 95 -42.13 15.17 10.40
N THR A 96 -42.76 15.79 9.40
CA THR A 96 -44.23 15.76 9.30
C THR A 96 -44.56 14.85 8.13
N VAL A 97 -44.22 13.57 8.27
CA VAL A 97 -44.77 12.54 7.40
C VAL A 97 -46.13 12.18 7.96
N THR A 98 -47.18 12.88 7.49
CA THR A 98 -48.50 12.26 7.44
C THR A 98 -48.36 11.13 6.42
N THR A 99 -48.10 9.91 6.89
CA THR A 99 -47.93 8.72 6.04
C THR A 99 -49.15 8.55 5.13
N PRO A 100 -49.02 8.71 3.80
CA PRO A 100 -50.03 8.23 2.88
C PRO A 100 -49.93 6.70 2.90
N LEU A 101 -51.02 6.02 3.28
CA LEU A 101 -51.13 4.58 3.25
C LEU A 101 -51.20 4.10 1.79
N LEU A 102 -50.08 4.09 1.06
CA LEU A 102 -49.99 3.47 -0.26
C LEU A 102 -48.57 2.95 -0.51
N HIS A 103 -48.21 1.83 0.11
CA HIS A 103 -47.28 0.91 -0.54
C HIS A 103 -47.45 -0.51 -0.01
N ASP A 104 -47.85 -1.41 -0.90
CA ASP A 104 -47.83 -2.86 -0.67
C ASP A 104 -46.37 -3.29 -0.51
N SER A 105 -46.09 -4.06 0.53
CA SER A 105 -44.71 -4.42 0.94
C SER A 105 -44.02 -5.40 -0.02
N ASN A 106 -44.64 -5.71 -1.15
CA ASN A 106 -44.23 -6.78 -2.06
C ASN A 106 -43.73 -6.32 -3.44
N GLU A 107 -43.68 -5.01 -3.72
CA GLU A 107 -43.33 -4.50 -5.06
C GLU A 107 -42.10 -3.59 -5.06
N PHE A 108 -41.09 -3.90 -4.26
CA PHE A 108 -39.77 -3.30 -4.45
C PHE A 108 -39.00 -4.12 -5.49
N PRO A 109 -38.76 -3.61 -6.72
CA PRO A 109 -38.01 -4.34 -7.72
C PRO A 109 -36.62 -4.64 -7.16
N SER A 110 -36.18 -5.89 -7.32
CA SER A 110 -34.83 -6.29 -6.93
C SER A 110 -33.84 -5.36 -7.62
N LEU A 111 -33.02 -4.66 -6.84
CA LEU A 111 -31.98 -3.80 -7.40
C LEU A 111 -31.13 -4.63 -8.36
N PRO A 112 -30.82 -4.12 -9.57
CA PRO A 112 -29.88 -4.79 -10.45
C PRO A 112 -28.62 -5.08 -9.65
N ASN A 113 -28.26 -6.36 -9.55
CA ASN A 113 -27.09 -6.80 -8.81
C ASN A 113 -25.83 -6.33 -9.55
N MET A 114 -25.46 -5.06 -9.35
CA MET A 114 -24.28 -4.44 -9.95
C MET A 114 -22.98 -5.12 -9.52
N TYR A 115 -23.00 -5.90 -8.44
CA TYR A 115 -21.83 -6.66 -7.95
C TYR A 115 -21.48 -7.87 -8.83
N GLN A 116 -22.39 -8.37 -9.67
CA GLN A 116 -22.04 -9.47 -10.59
C GLN A 116 -21.24 -9.01 -11.82
N ARG A 117 -21.24 -7.72 -12.18
CA ARG A 117 -20.52 -7.26 -13.39
C ARG A 117 -19.02 -6.95 -13.16
N GLN A 118 -18.54 -6.97 -11.93
CA GLN A 118 -17.12 -6.71 -11.61
C GLN A 118 -16.35 -7.92 -11.08
N GLN A 119 -17.00 -9.06 -10.83
CA GLN A 119 -16.34 -10.20 -10.17
C GLN A 119 -15.66 -11.23 -11.07
N GLY A 120 -15.65 -11.04 -12.39
CA GLY A 120 -14.90 -11.92 -13.26
C GLY A 120 -14.31 -11.15 -14.41
N PHE A 121 -13.11 -10.57 -14.24
CA PHE A 121 -12.14 -10.49 -15.35
C PHE A 121 -10.73 -9.95 -15.01
N LEU A 122 -10.38 -9.54 -13.78
CA LEU A 122 -9.02 -8.97 -13.56
C LEU A 122 -8.34 -9.23 -12.21
N HIS A 123 -9.00 -9.80 -11.19
CA HIS A 123 -8.38 -9.91 -9.87
C HIS A 123 -7.65 -11.24 -9.63
N ASN A 124 -8.14 -12.36 -10.20
CA ASN A 124 -7.54 -13.67 -9.95
C ASN A 124 -6.20 -13.84 -10.68
N ASP A 125 -6.11 -13.42 -11.94
CA ASP A 125 -4.87 -13.56 -12.73
C ASP A 125 -3.69 -12.77 -12.12
N ILE A 126 -3.95 -11.56 -11.60
CA ILE A 126 -2.91 -10.74 -10.95
C ILE A 126 -2.48 -11.34 -9.61
N LEU A 127 -3.43 -11.88 -8.84
CA LEU A 127 -3.11 -12.55 -7.58
C LEU A 127 -2.28 -13.80 -7.82
N ASP A 128 -2.63 -14.61 -8.82
CA ASP A 128 -1.89 -15.81 -9.19
C ASP A 128 -0.48 -15.47 -9.71
N GLU A 129 -0.34 -14.40 -10.50
CA GLU A 129 0.98 -13.92 -10.95
C GLU A 129 1.86 -13.46 -9.79
N LEU A 130 1.29 -12.73 -8.82
CA LEU A 130 2.01 -12.30 -7.61
C LEU A 130 2.40 -13.49 -6.73
N ILE A 131 1.51 -14.46 -6.54
CA ILE A 131 1.79 -15.68 -5.76
C ILE A 131 2.89 -16.51 -6.42
N ASN A 132 2.85 -16.67 -7.74
CA ASN A 132 3.88 -17.39 -8.48
C ASN A 132 5.24 -16.68 -8.42
N LEU A 133 5.25 -15.34 -8.51
CA LEU A 133 6.47 -14.55 -8.39
C LEU A 133 7.08 -14.65 -6.98
N LEU A 134 6.26 -14.59 -5.93
CA LEU A 134 6.70 -14.75 -4.55
C LEU A 134 7.25 -16.16 -4.30
N THR A 135 6.53 -17.19 -4.72
CA THR A 135 6.94 -18.59 -4.58
C THR A 135 8.29 -18.84 -5.28
N SER A 136 8.44 -18.38 -6.53
CA SER A 136 9.69 -18.53 -7.28
C SER A 136 10.87 -17.82 -6.61
N LYS A 137 10.65 -16.64 -6.02
CA LYS A 137 11.71 -15.94 -5.27
C LYS A 137 12.07 -16.69 -3.98
N MET A 138 11.08 -17.21 -3.26
CA MET A 138 11.33 -18.01 -2.06
C MET A 138 12.13 -19.27 -2.37
N ASP A 139 11.77 -20.02 -3.42
CA ASP A 139 12.49 -21.23 -3.82
C ASP A 139 13.96 -20.94 -4.15
N LYS A 140 14.24 -19.83 -4.84
CA LYS A 140 15.61 -19.39 -5.14
C LYS A 140 16.39 -19.06 -3.86
N ILE A 141 15.78 -18.37 -2.91
CA ILE A 141 16.43 -18.03 -1.63
C ILE A 141 16.72 -19.31 -0.84
N ILE A 142 15.77 -20.24 -0.78
CA ILE A 142 15.93 -21.52 -0.08
C ILE A 142 17.03 -22.34 -0.72
N ALA A 143 17.04 -22.48 -2.06
CA ALA A 143 18.07 -23.22 -2.79
C ALA A 143 19.48 -22.64 -2.58
N GLU A 144 19.62 -21.31 -2.62
CA GLU A 144 20.91 -20.65 -2.42
C GLU A 144 21.39 -20.77 -0.97
N THR A 145 20.48 -20.62 -0.01
CA THR A 145 20.79 -20.72 1.42
C THR A 145 21.20 -22.15 1.79
N THR A 146 20.44 -23.15 1.35
CA THR A 146 20.75 -24.57 1.56
C THR A 146 22.09 -24.95 0.95
N LYS A 147 22.39 -24.50 -0.28
CA LYS A 147 23.68 -24.73 -0.94
C LYS A 147 24.85 -24.15 -0.15
N ARG A 148 24.71 -22.92 0.37
CA ARG A 148 25.76 -22.27 1.19
C ARG A 148 26.00 -23.02 2.50
N LEU A 149 24.93 -23.38 3.20
CA LEU A 149 25.00 -24.13 4.45
C LEU A 149 25.65 -25.49 4.22
N PHE A 150 25.24 -26.22 3.18
CA PHE A 150 25.80 -27.52 2.86
C PHE A 150 27.28 -27.43 2.48
N LYS A 151 27.67 -26.43 1.68
CA LYS A 151 29.08 -26.18 1.34
C LYS A 151 29.91 -25.90 2.60
N SER A 152 29.41 -25.07 3.52
CA SER A 152 30.10 -24.79 4.78
C SER A 152 30.21 -26.03 5.66
N LEU A 153 29.16 -26.84 5.74
CA LEU A 153 29.15 -28.10 6.50
C LEU A 153 30.19 -29.08 5.95
N GLN A 154 30.19 -29.28 4.62
CA GLN A 154 31.14 -30.16 3.93
C GLN A 154 32.60 -29.73 4.16
N GLN A 155 32.88 -28.42 4.13
CA GLN A 155 34.22 -27.90 4.44
C GLN A 155 34.62 -28.18 5.90
N LYS A 156 33.71 -28.05 6.86
CA LYS A 156 33.98 -28.37 8.26
C LYS A 156 34.23 -29.87 8.46
N ILE A 157 33.39 -30.72 7.86
CA ILE A 157 33.58 -32.19 7.90
C ILE A 157 34.94 -32.57 7.31
N LYS A 158 35.31 -31.99 6.15
CA LYS A 158 36.62 -32.24 5.53
C LYS A 158 37.78 -31.83 6.45
N LYS A 159 37.70 -30.65 7.09
CA LYS A 159 38.73 -30.22 8.06
C LYS A 159 38.85 -31.17 9.23
N ILE A 160 37.72 -31.61 9.80
CA ILE A 160 37.70 -32.59 10.90
C ILE A 160 38.38 -33.89 10.46
N GLY A 161 38.05 -34.40 9.27
CA GLY A 161 38.69 -35.60 8.72
C GLY A 161 40.21 -35.46 8.57
N GLN A 162 40.70 -34.33 8.08
CA GLN A 162 42.14 -34.05 7.99
C GLN A 162 42.82 -34.01 9.36
N THR A 163 42.17 -33.41 10.36
CA THR A 163 42.68 -33.40 11.73
C THR A 163 42.75 -34.81 12.31
N ILE A 164 41.72 -35.63 12.09
CA ILE A 164 41.69 -37.03 12.53
C ILE A 164 42.83 -37.81 11.88
N SER A 165 43.03 -37.71 10.56
CA SER A 165 44.14 -38.38 9.88
C SER A 165 45.51 -37.94 10.39
N SER A 166 45.67 -36.64 10.72
CA SER A 166 46.93 -36.13 11.29
C SER A 166 47.19 -36.69 12.71
N VAL A 167 46.13 -36.89 13.50
CA VAL A 167 46.22 -37.52 14.83
C VAL A 167 46.52 -39.00 14.70
N GLU A 168 45.91 -39.71 13.74
CA GLU A 168 46.22 -41.13 13.46
C GLU A 168 47.68 -41.34 13.07
N THR A 169 48.27 -40.46 12.25
CA THR A 169 49.70 -40.55 11.91
C THR A 169 50.59 -40.35 13.13
N LEU A 170 50.27 -39.38 14.01
CA LEU A 170 51.04 -39.15 15.23
C LEU A 170 50.97 -40.34 16.19
N ILE A 171 49.79 -40.92 16.38
CA ILE A 171 49.61 -42.11 17.24
C ILE A 171 50.37 -43.33 16.67
N ASN A 172 50.39 -43.51 15.35
CA ASN A 172 51.11 -44.61 14.72
C ASN A 172 52.63 -44.44 14.78
N ASP A 173 53.14 -43.20 14.61
CA ASP A 173 54.57 -42.90 14.73
C ASP A 173 55.06 -43.06 16.17
N ASP A 174 54.27 -42.63 17.17
CA ASP A 174 54.58 -42.82 18.59
C ASP A 174 54.56 -44.30 18.98
N ASN A 175 53.60 -45.08 18.46
CA ASN A 175 53.57 -46.53 18.69
C ASN A 175 54.76 -47.25 18.02
N TYR A 176 55.20 -46.83 16.83
CA TYR A 176 56.39 -47.40 16.17
C TYR A 176 57.66 -47.09 16.97
N ASN A 177 57.79 -45.87 17.50
CA ASN A 177 58.92 -45.49 18.36
C ASN A 177 58.92 -46.25 19.70
N ILE A 178 57.76 -46.46 20.32
CA ILE A 178 57.65 -47.25 21.55
C ILE A 178 58.01 -48.73 21.29
N ILE A 179 57.56 -49.31 20.18
CA ILE A 179 57.89 -50.70 19.82
C ILE A 179 59.39 -50.87 19.51
N ILE A 180 60.04 -49.91 18.83
CA ILE A 180 61.49 -49.93 18.59
C ILE A 180 62.28 -49.83 19.91
N ILE A 181 61.82 -49.02 20.87
CA ILE A 181 62.45 -48.93 22.20
C ILE A 181 62.30 -50.26 22.97
N ILE A 182 61.20 -50.99 22.79
CA ILE A 182 60.95 -52.26 23.50
C ILE A 182 61.66 -53.46 22.85
N LEU A 183 61.85 -53.47 21.52
CA LEU A 183 62.48 -54.59 20.79
C LEU A 183 63.99 -54.40 20.55
N GLY A 184 64.56 -53.27 20.99
CA GLY A 184 65.95 -52.89 20.77
C GLY A 184 66.80 -52.87 22.03
N TRP A 185 66.63 -53.81 22.96
CA TRP A 185 67.56 -54.17 24.04
C TRP A 185 67.50 -55.68 24.30
#